data_AF-A0A2T0VA98-F1
#
_entry.id   AF-A0A2T0VA98-F1
#
_cell.length_a   1.000
_cell.length_b   1.000
_cell.length_c   1.000
_cell.angle_alpha   90.00
_cell.angle_beta   90.00
_cell.angle_gamma   90.00
#
_symmetry.space_group_name_H-M   'P 1'
#
loop_
_entity.id
_entity.type
_entity.pdbx_description
1 polymer ?
#
loop_
_entity_poly.entity_id
_entity_poly.type
_entity_poly.pdbx_seq_one_letter_code
_entity_poly.pdbx_strand_id
1 'polypeptide(L)'
;MSEVLLTNGSTGDGNLSKSESREAARAKAKAIRDSRKRKDRAGKLFLQGGIIVGALAIITVIVLVLVNTQRPAGPGPLNMLSDGIKIGAGMIALPTAALEAEAEPVPNAIAEDSEVIDIQIYVDYLCPFCKIFEDTNTEQLESWLERGAVTVEVHPISILNSNSMGTQYSTRSANVAACVANFAPDSFWAVNKALFANQPEERTAGLSDDELLEVVSDAGLTPTDAIESCVRDQTFKTWVGDATLRALDGPVPNSEALVKGTPTVVVDGLKYEGAVDDPDAFAQFVIQAAGATFSENSTATPTPTPAP
;
A
#
# COMPACT_ATOMS: atom_id res chain seq x y z
N MET A 1 10.72 39.21 -85.20
CA MET A 1 10.75 39.56 -86.62
C MET A 1 10.32 38.33 -87.39
N SER A 2 9.25 38.48 -88.18
CA SER A 2 8.78 37.57 -89.24
C SER A 2 8.08 36.26 -88.86
N GLU A 3 6.75 36.33 -88.87
CA GLU A 3 5.88 35.29 -89.46
C GLU A 3 6.29 34.99 -90.92
N VAL A 4 6.08 33.76 -91.39
CA VAL A 4 5.48 33.43 -92.71
C VAL A 4 4.90 31.99 -92.70
N LEU A 5 3.58 31.94 -92.88
CA LEU A 5 2.69 31.02 -93.63
C LEU A 5 2.82 29.47 -93.56
N LEU A 6 1.79 28.89 -92.94
CA LEU A 6 0.75 27.98 -93.48
C LEU A 6 1.11 26.89 -94.51
N THR A 7 0.83 25.64 -94.14
CA THR A 7 0.14 24.68 -95.02
C THR A 7 -0.65 23.65 -94.19
N ASN A 8 -1.89 23.39 -94.63
CA ASN A 8 -2.89 22.51 -94.05
C ASN A 8 -2.47 21.02 -94.07
N GLY A 9 -2.54 20.35 -92.92
CA GLY A 9 -2.44 18.91 -92.78
C GLY A 9 -3.55 18.37 -91.90
N SER A 10 -4.63 17.92 -92.55
CA SER A 10 -5.73 17.08 -92.07
C SER A 10 -5.64 16.55 -90.64
N THR A 11 -6.55 17.03 -89.80
CA THR A 11 -6.90 16.48 -88.49
C THR A 11 -7.68 15.18 -88.67
N GLY A 12 -7.21 14.11 -88.02
CA GLY A 12 -8.01 12.93 -87.68
C GLY A 12 -7.85 11.74 -88.62
N ASP A 13 -7.13 10.71 -88.17
CA ASP A 13 -7.77 9.42 -87.87
C ASP A 13 -6.82 8.54 -87.06
N GLY A 14 -7.27 8.17 -85.88
CA GLY A 14 -6.70 7.15 -85.02
C GLY A 14 -7.84 6.45 -84.30
N ASN A 15 -8.91 6.15 -85.05
CA ASN A 15 -10.03 5.33 -84.60
C ASN A 15 -9.48 3.97 -84.14
N LEU A 16 -9.22 3.84 -82.83
CA LEU A 16 -9.33 2.54 -82.17
C LEU A 16 -10.67 1.95 -82.61
N SER A 17 -10.66 0.73 -83.16
CA SER A 17 -11.90 0.10 -83.58
C SER A 17 -12.90 0.09 -82.41
N LYS A 18 -14.19 0.20 -82.71
CA LYS A 18 -15.26 0.18 -81.69
C LYS A 18 -15.16 -1.07 -80.78
N SER A 19 -14.53 -2.14 -81.26
CA SER A 19 -14.13 -3.34 -80.52
C SER A 19 -12.95 -3.12 -79.55
N GLU A 20 -11.84 -2.51 -80.00
CA GLU A 20 -10.64 -2.29 -79.16
C GLU A 20 -10.91 -1.30 -78.03
N SER A 21 -11.66 -0.23 -78.29
CA SER A 21 -12.10 0.72 -77.24
C SER A 21 -13.00 0.05 -76.19
N ARG A 22 -13.85 -0.89 -76.61
CA ARG A 22 -14.69 -1.68 -75.71
C ARG A 22 -13.90 -2.69 -74.90
N GLU A 23 -12.87 -3.29 -75.48
CA GLU A 23 -12.00 -4.27 -74.82
C GLU A 23 -11.07 -3.60 -73.80
N ALA A 24 -10.47 -2.45 -74.15
CA ALA A 24 -9.71 -1.62 -73.22
C ALA A 24 -10.57 -1.10 -72.05
N ALA A 25 -11.81 -0.69 -72.32
CA ALA A 25 -12.76 -0.30 -71.27
C ALA A 25 -13.12 -1.48 -70.34
N ARG A 26 -13.31 -2.69 -70.88
CA ARG A 26 -13.56 -3.91 -70.10
C ARG A 26 -12.34 -4.32 -69.27
N ALA A 27 -11.14 -4.24 -69.84
CA ALA A 27 -9.88 -4.53 -69.15
C ALA A 27 -9.64 -3.53 -68.00
N LYS A 28 -9.83 -2.23 -68.24
CA LYS A 28 -9.72 -1.20 -67.21
C LYS A 28 -10.78 -1.36 -66.11
N ALA A 29 -12.03 -1.70 -66.47
CA ALA A 29 -13.08 -2.00 -65.50
C ALA A 29 -12.75 -3.24 -64.65
N LYS A 30 -12.14 -4.28 -65.23
CA LYS A 30 -11.68 -5.47 -64.51
C LYS A 30 -10.52 -5.14 -63.55
N ALA A 31 -9.52 -4.39 -64.01
CA ALA A 31 -8.39 -3.96 -63.18
C ALA A 31 -8.82 -3.06 -62.00
N ILE A 32 -9.78 -2.15 -62.22
CA ILE A 32 -10.36 -1.31 -61.15
C ILE A 32 -11.16 -2.17 -60.15
N ARG A 33 -11.91 -3.17 -60.61
CA ARG A 33 -12.62 -4.11 -59.72
C ARG A 33 -11.66 -4.98 -58.91
N ASP A 34 -10.58 -5.46 -59.52
CA ASP A 34 -9.61 -6.33 -58.84
C ASP A 34 -8.77 -5.55 -57.82
N SER A 35 -8.38 -4.30 -58.13
CA SER A 35 -7.71 -3.41 -57.17
C SER A 35 -8.62 -2.99 -56.01
N ARG A 36 -9.91 -2.73 -56.25
CA ARG A 36 -10.90 -2.50 -55.17
C ARG A 36 -11.07 -3.74 -54.29
N LYS A 37 -11.22 -4.93 -54.88
CA LYS A 37 -11.32 -6.20 -54.12
C LYS A 37 -10.09 -6.49 -53.25
N ARG A 38 -8.88 -6.16 -53.73
CA ARG A 38 -7.64 -6.31 -52.95
C ARG A 38 -7.58 -5.33 -51.77
N LYS A 39 -7.95 -4.06 -51.99
CA LYS A 39 -8.02 -3.04 -50.93
C LYS A 39 -9.09 -3.38 -49.88
N ASP A 40 -10.25 -3.87 -50.29
CA ASP A 40 -11.32 -4.27 -49.37
C ASP A 40 -10.93 -5.50 -48.53
N ARG A 41 -10.23 -6.49 -49.12
CA ARG A 41 -9.72 -7.65 -48.36
C ARG A 41 -8.61 -7.23 -47.39
N ALA A 42 -7.67 -6.40 -47.82
CA ALA A 42 -6.61 -5.90 -46.95
C ALA A 42 -7.19 -5.08 -45.79
N GLY A 43 -8.11 -4.15 -46.05
CA GLY A 43 -8.77 -3.35 -45.03
C GLY A 43 -9.57 -4.18 -44.02
N LYS A 44 -10.27 -5.23 -44.48
CA LYS A 44 -10.98 -6.16 -43.58
C LYS A 44 -10.02 -6.95 -42.70
N LEU A 45 -8.89 -7.41 -43.24
CA LEU A 45 -7.87 -8.13 -42.47
C LEU A 45 -7.20 -7.23 -41.42
N PHE A 46 -6.89 -5.97 -41.77
CA PHE A 46 -6.35 -5.01 -40.80
C PHE A 46 -7.36 -4.67 -39.70
N LEU A 47 -8.64 -4.46 -40.06
CA LEU A 47 -9.69 -4.19 -39.08
C LEU A 47 -9.93 -5.39 -38.15
N GLN A 48 -10.03 -6.60 -38.70
CA GLN A 48 -10.19 -7.83 -37.91
C GLN A 48 -8.96 -8.10 -37.03
N GLY A 49 -7.75 -7.91 -37.57
CA GLY A 49 -6.51 -8.05 -36.79
C GLY A 49 -6.43 -7.04 -35.64
N GLY A 50 -6.78 -5.77 -35.89
CA GLY A 50 -6.82 -4.73 -34.86
C GLY A 50 -7.84 -5.02 -33.75
N ILE A 51 -9.03 -5.52 -34.10
CA ILE A 51 -10.06 -5.92 -33.12
C ILE A 51 -9.57 -7.09 -32.27
N ILE A 52 -8.93 -8.10 -32.88
CA ILE A 52 -8.41 -9.26 -32.14
C ILE A 52 -7.30 -8.83 -31.18
N VAL A 53 -6.33 -8.04 -31.64
CA VAL A 53 -5.24 -7.55 -30.80
C VAL A 53 -5.76 -6.65 -29.68
N GLY A 54 -6.70 -5.75 -29.98
CA GLY A 54 -7.33 -4.88 -28.97
C GLY A 54 -8.12 -5.68 -27.93
N ALA A 55 -8.88 -6.68 -28.34
CA ALA A 55 -9.61 -7.56 -27.44
C ALA A 55 -8.65 -8.39 -26.56
N LEU A 56 -7.57 -8.92 -27.13
CA LEU A 56 -6.54 -9.63 -26.37
C LEU A 56 -5.87 -8.73 -25.34
N ALA A 57 -5.51 -7.49 -25.70
CA ALA A 57 -4.93 -6.53 -24.76
C ALA A 57 -5.88 -6.21 -23.59
N ILE A 58 -7.17 -6.00 -23.87
CA ILE A 58 -8.19 -5.77 -22.84
C ILE A 58 -8.35 -7.00 -21.95
N ILE A 59 -8.42 -8.20 -22.53
CA ILE A 59 -8.51 -9.46 -21.76
C ILE A 59 -7.27 -9.61 -20.88
N THR A 60 -6.07 -9.35 -21.38
CA THR A 60 -4.84 -9.40 -20.59
C THR A 60 -4.88 -8.42 -19.43
N VAL A 61 -5.33 -7.19 -19.63
CA VAL A 61 -5.48 -6.20 -18.54
C VAL A 61 -6.52 -6.67 -17.52
N ILE A 62 -7.67 -7.17 -17.97
CA ILE A 62 -8.71 -7.69 -17.07
C ILE A 62 -8.19 -8.89 -16.27
N VAL A 63 -7.52 -9.84 -16.92
CA VAL A 63 -6.90 -10.99 -16.26
C VAL A 63 -5.83 -10.54 -15.28
N LEU A 64 -4.99 -9.57 -15.63
CA LEU A 64 -3.97 -9.03 -14.75
C LEU A 64 -4.60 -8.37 -13.52
N VAL A 65 -5.65 -7.57 -13.70
CA VAL A 65 -6.42 -6.98 -12.60
C VAL A 65 -7.05 -8.07 -11.74
N LEU A 66 -7.73 -9.05 -12.33
CA LEU A 66 -8.38 -10.14 -11.60
C LEU A 66 -7.39 -10.99 -10.81
N VAL A 67 -6.26 -11.34 -11.40
CA VAL A 67 -5.18 -12.11 -10.73
C VAL A 67 -4.52 -11.27 -9.64
N ASN A 68 -4.36 -9.96 -9.83
CA ASN A 68 -3.82 -9.08 -8.79
C ASN A 68 -4.82 -8.86 -7.64
N THR A 69 -6.12 -8.90 -7.90
CA THR A 69 -7.17 -8.79 -6.87
C THR A 69 -7.47 -10.10 -6.13
N GLN A 70 -7.04 -11.25 -6.67
CA GLN A 70 -7.34 -12.58 -6.11
C GLN A 70 -6.08 -13.39 -5.78
N ARG A 71 -4.94 -12.73 -5.53
CA ARG A 71 -3.83 -13.45 -4.88
C ARG A 71 -4.34 -13.90 -3.50
N PRO A 72 -4.27 -15.19 -3.15
CA PRO A 72 -4.53 -15.61 -1.78
C PRO A 72 -3.66 -14.77 -0.86
N ALA A 73 -4.18 -14.39 0.31
CA ALA A 73 -3.40 -13.66 1.29
C ALA A 73 -2.08 -14.42 1.46
N GLY A 74 -0.97 -13.78 1.10
CA GLY A 74 0.34 -14.31 1.46
C GLY A 74 0.45 -14.29 2.98
N PRO A 75 1.44 -14.99 3.56
CA PRO A 75 1.77 -14.73 4.95
C PRO A 75 2.02 -13.22 5.14
N GLY A 76 1.64 -12.71 6.31
CA GLY A 76 1.98 -11.35 6.72
C GLY A 76 3.49 -11.12 6.73
N PRO A 77 3.94 -9.89 6.99
CA PRO A 77 5.36 -9.62 7.13
C PRO A 77 5.94 -10.37 8.33
N LEU A 78 7.21 -10.77 8.23
CA LEU A 78 7.99 -11.19 9.41
C LEU A 78 7.96 -10.07 10.45
N ASN A 79 8.09 -10.46 11.72
CA ASN A 79 8.08 -9.55 12.86
C ASN A 79 6.73 -8.85 13.11
N MET A 80 5.63 -9.34 12.52
CA MET A 80 4.26 -8.87 12.77
C MET A 80 3.25 -10.01 12.96
N LEU A 81 3.61 -11.04 13.73
CA LEU A 81 2.70 -12.16 14.04
C LEU A 81 1.37 -11.72 14.68
N SER A 82 1.40 -10.61 15.42
CA SER A 82 0.28 -9.96 16.11
C SER A 82 -0.42 -8.88 15.26
N ASP A 83 -0.10 -8.81 13.96
CA ASP A 83 -0.37 -7.67 13.07
C ASP A 83 0.34 -6.35 13.45
N GLY A 84 1.23 -6.39 14.44
CA GLY A 84 2.04 -5.24 14.85
C GLY A 84 3.50 -5.64 15.02
N ILE A 85 4.40 -4.69 14.81
CA ILE A 85 5.81 -4.89 15.13
C ILE A 85 6.08 -4.38 16.53
N LYS A 86 6.62 -5.25 17.38
CA LYS A 86 6.97 -4.93 18.76
C LYS A 86 8.41 -4.44 18.86
N ILE A 87 8.57 -3.22 19.34
CA ILE A 87 9.86 -2.53 19.55
C ILE A 87 10.17 -2.56 21.04
N GLY A 88 11.38 -2.99 21.38
CA GLY A 88 11.86 -3.11 22.75
C GLY A 88 13.05 -2.21 23.06
N ALA A 89 13.84 -2.64 24.03
CA ALA A 89 14.94 -1.86 24.57
C ALA A 89 15.92 -1.39 23.47
N GLY A 90 16.27 -0.10 23.50
CA GLY A 90 17.16 0.50 22.50
C GLY A 90 16.56 0.64 21.10
N MET A 91 15.23 0.65 20.99
CA MET A 91 14.49 0.72 19.71
C MET A 91 14.76 -0.48 18.79
N ILE A 92 15.10 -1.62 19.37
CA ILE A 92 15.36 -2.87 18.65
C ILE A 92 14.06 -3.66 18.53
N ALA A 93 13.80 -4.22 17.35
CA ALA A 93 12.59 -5.00 17.12
C ALA A 93 12.70 -6.39 17.76
N LEU A 94 11.61 -6.86 18.37
CA LEU A 94 11.49 -8.21 18.88
C LEU A 94 11.05 -9.14 17.75
N PRO A 95 11.88 -10.13 17.34
CA PRO A 95 11.56 -10.95 16.18
C PRO A 95 10.35 -11.85 16.42
N THR A 96 9.46 -11.94 15.44
CA THR A 96 8.35 -12.89 15.43
C THR A 96 8.22 -13.54 14.04
N ALA A 97 7.55 -14.70 13.99
CA ALA A 97 7.21 -15.33 12.72
C ALA A 97 6.24 -14.44 11.93
N ALA A 98 6.10 -14.71 10.63
CA ALA A 98 5.02 -14.14 9.86
C ALA A 98 3.67 -14.75 10.30
N LEU A 99 2.60 -13.96 10.25
CA LEU A 99 1.25 -14.49 10.38
C LEU A 99 0.90 -15.30 9.13
N GLU A 100 0.50 -16.55 9.28
CA GLU A 100 0.07 -17.38 8.15
C GLU A 100 -1.22 -16.83 7.52
N ALA A 101 -1.41 -17.12 6.23
CA ALA A 101 -2.62 -16.74 5.52
C ALA A 101 -3.87 -17.23 6.26
N GLU A 102 -4.88 -16.36 6.42
CA GLU A 102 -6.17 -16.68 7.08
C GLU A 102 -6.05 -17.05 8.57
N ALA A 103 -4.87 -16.96 9.18
CA ALA A 103 -4.70 -17.16 10.62
C ALA A 103 -5.13 -15.91 11.41
N GLU A 104 -5.56 -16.13 12.64
CA GLU A 104 -5.79 -15.05 13.59
C GLU A 104 -4.45 -14.57 14.19
N PRO A 105 -4.27 -13.25 14.39
CA PRO A 105 -3.09 -12.69 15.01
C PRO A 105 -2.83 -13.32 16.38
N VAL A 106 -1.56 -13.61 16.67
CA VAL A 106 -1.18 -14.12 17.98
C VAL A 106 -0.72 -12.94 18.83
N PRO A 107 -1.43 -12.59 19.92
CA PRO A 107 -1.00 -11.53 20.82
C PRO A 107 0.44 -11.75 21.30
N ASN A 108 1.22 -10.67 21.39
CA ASN A 108 2.51 -10.76 22.06
C ASN A 108 2.29 -11.11 23.53
N ALA A 109 3.15 -11.99 24.06
CA ALA A 109 3.12 -12.31 25.48
C ALA A 109 3.44 -11.05 26.29
N ILE A 110 2.54 -10.70 27.20
CA ILE A 110 2.82 -9.77 28.30
C ILE A 110 3.34 -10.63 29.42
N ALA A 111 4.61 -10.45 29.81
CA ALA A 111 5.13 -11.18 30.96
C ALA A 111 4.45 -10.63 32.23
N GLU A 112 3.66 -11.48 32.90
CA GLU A 112 2.82 -11.07 34.05
C GLU A 112 3.61 -10.49 35.24
N ASP A 113 4.92 -10.78 35.29
CA ASP A 113 5.89 -10.27 36.29
C ASP A 113 6.87 -9.23 35.72
N SER A 114 6.58 -8.70 34.52
CA SER A 114 7.43 -7.73 33.84
C SER A 114 7.23 -6.33 34.39
N GLU A 115 8.31 -5.70 34.86
CA GLU A 115 8.35 -4.25 35.12
C GLU A 115 8.33 -3.42 33.82
N VAL A 116 8.33 -4.08 32.66
CA VAL A 116 8.25 -3.45 31.32
C VAL A 116 6.79 -3.30 30.91
N ILE A 117 6.37 -2.06 30.71
CA ILE A 117 5.01 -1.67 30.33
C ILE A 117 4.79 -1.96 28.83
N ASP A 118 3.67 -2.58 28.47
CA ASP A 118 3.27 -2.86 27.10
C ASP A 118 2.44 -1.69 26.54
N ILE A 119 2.89 -1.08 25.45
CA ILE A 119 2.16 -0.02 24.75
C ILE A 119 1.84 -0.51 23.34
N GLN A 120 0.57 -0.59 22.98
CA GLN A 120 0.12 -0.84 21.60
C GLN A 120 -0.42 0.45 20.98
N ILE A 121 -0.02 0.73 19.75
CA ILE A 121 -0.41 1.93 19.00
C ILE A 121 -0.93 1.54 17.63
N TYR A 122 -2.23 1.72 17.41
CA TYR A 122 -2.89 1.53 16.12
C TYR A 122 -2.87 2.85 15.35
N VAL A 123 -2.22 2.85 14.19
CA VAL A 123 -1.95 4.07 13.43
C VAL A 123 -2.34 3.93 11.97
N ASP A 124 -2.81 5.04 11.39
CA ASP A 124 -2.90 5.21 9.94
C ASP A 124 -1.95 6.36 9.56
N TYR A 125 -1.00 6.10 8.66
CA TYR A 125 0.02 7.09 8.29
C TYR A 125 -0.53 8.31 7.52
N LEU A 126 -1.82 8.33 7.13
CA LEU A 126 -2.51 9.51 6.61
C LEU A 126 -3.22 10.32 7.71
N CYS A 127 -3.37 9.78 8.92
CA CYS A 127 -4.16 10.38 9.98
C CYS A 127 -3.43 11.58 10.63
N PRO A 128 -4.01 12.80 10.61
CA PRO A 128 -3.40 13.95 11.25
C PRO A 128 -3.28 13.82 12.76
N PHE A 129 -4.22 13.15 13.42
CA PHE A 129 -4.14 12.91 14.87
C PHE A 129 -3.05 11.90 15.24
N CYS A 130 -2.73 10.95 14.35
CA CYS A 130 -1.59 10.07 14.55
C CYS A 130 -0.29 10.85 14.48
N LYS A 131 -0.17 11.76 13.51
CA LYS A 131 0.98 12.66 13.42
C LYS A 131 1.12 13.54 14.66
N ILE A 132 0.03 14.14 15.14
CA ILE A 132 0.06 14.95 16.37
C ILE A 132 0.54 14.10 17.54
N PHE A 133 0.02 12.89 17.71
CA PHE A 133 0.45 11.99 18.78
C PHE A 133 1.93 11.62 18.66
N GLU A 134 2.39 11.25 17.46
CA GLU A 134 3.77 10.90 17.16
C GLU A 134 4.70 12.09 17.48
N ASP A 135 4.46 13.27 16.88
CA ASP A 135 5.26 14.47 17.07
C ASP A 135 5.31 14.88 18.56
N THR A 136 4.23 14.65 19.32
CA THR A 136 4.13 15.01 20.74
C THR A 136 4.85 14.02 21.66
N ASN A 137 4.77 12.72 21.38
CA ASN A 137 5.14 11.67 22.34
C ASN A 137 6.39 10.89 21.95
N THR A 138 6.95 11.07 20.75
CA THR A 138 8.11 10.31 20.28
C THR A 138 9.30 10.42 21.22
N GLU A 139 9.69 11.64 21.65
CA GLU A 139 10.89 11.81 22.48
C GLU A 139 10.80 11.06 23.82
N GLN A 140 9.62 11.06 24.45
CA GLN A 140 9.43 10.34 25.71
C GLN A 140 9.32 8.83 25.51
N LEU A 141 8.67 8.37 24.44
CA LEU A 141 8.64 6.95 24.05
C LEU A 141 10.05 6.42 23.79
N GLU A 142 10.87 7.16 23.05
CA GLU A 142 12.29 6.85 22.82
C GLU A 142 13.07 6.77 24.13
N SER A 143 12.90 7.76 25.01
CA SER A 143 13.54 7.74 26.34
C SER A 143 13.14 6.52 27.18
N TRP A 144 11.90 6.06 27.08
CA TRP A 144 11.44 4.86 27.79
C TRP A 144 11.97 3.57 27.14
N LEU A 145 11.99 3.49 25.81
CA LEU A 145 12.57 2.39 25.05
C LEU A 145 14.08 2.27 25.30
N GLU A 146 14.84 3.37 25.30
CA GLU A 146 16.27 3.37 25.62
C GLU A 146 16.56 2.81 27.01
N ARG A 147 15.70 3.09 27.98
CA ARG A 147 15.79 2.56 29.34
C ARG A 147 15.26 1.14 29.49
N GLY A 148 14.62 0.58 28.46
CA GLY A 148 13.93 -0.70 28.52
C GLY A 148 12.72 -0.70 29.46
N ALA A 149 12.13 0.46 29.73
CA ALA A 149 10.99 0.61 30.63
C ALA A 149 9.64 0.28 29.97
N VAL A 150 9.58 0.36 28.63
CA VAL A 150 8.40 0.05 27.84
C VAL A 150 8.78 -0.86 26.67
N THR A 151 7.80 -1.59 26.15
CA THR A 151 7.79 -2.03 24.76
C THR A 151 6.69 -1.28 24.01
N VAL A 152 6.95 -0.92 22.76
CA VAL A 152 5.98 -0.26 21.89
C VAL A 152 5.69 -1.14 20.69
N GLU A 153 4.45 -1.60 20.59
CA GLU A 153 3.93 -2.34 19.45
C GLU A 153 3.16 -1.40 18.53
N VAL A 154 3.64 -1.25 17.29
CA VAL A 154 2.99 -0.40 16.29
C VAL A 154 2.20 -1.30 15.34
N HIS A 155 0.91 -1.01 15.20
CA HIS A 155 -0.01 -1.68 14.27
C HIS A 155 -0.40 -0.72 13.14
N PRO A 156 0.26 -0.79 11.97
CA PRO A 156 -0.13 -0.01 10.81
C PRO A 156 -1.44 -0.51 10.22
N ILE A 157 -2.46 0.36 10.19
CA ILE A 157 -3.77 0.10 9.59
C ILE A 157 -4.10 1.18 8.53
N SER A 158 -5.15 0.95 7.73
CA SER A 158 -5.50 1.81 6.60
C SER A 158 -6.97 2.23 6.56
N ILE A 159 -7.45 2.87 7.64
CA ILE A 159 -8.85 3.29 7.76
C ILE A 159 -9.18 4.53 6.92
N LEU A 160 -8.18 5.35 6.56
CA LEU A 160 -8.31 6.55 5.74
C LEU A 160 -7.94 6.30 4.28
N ASN A 161 -7.89 5.05 3.83
CA ASN A 161 -7.39 4.68 2.52
C ASN A 161 -8.11 5.40 1.36
N SER A 162 -9.42 5.65 1.49
CA SER A 162 -10.21 6.40 0.51
C SER A 162 -9.94 7.91 0.48
N ASN A 163 -9.26 8.46 1.48
CA ASN A 163 -9.00 9.90 1.65
C ASN A 163 -7.75 10.38 0.89
N SER A 164 -7.30 9.64 -0.13
CA SER A 164 -6.05 9.92 -0.85
C SER A 164 -6.22 10.06 -2.37
N MET A 165 -7.32 10.67 -2.83
CA MET A 165 -7.64 10.86 -4.26
C MET A 165 -7.60 9.56 -5.11
N GLY A 166 -7.84 8.41 -4.49
CA GLY A 166 -7.79 7.09 -5.14
C GLY A 166 -6.41 6.44 -5.23
N THR A 167 -5.34 7.08 -4.73
CA THR A 167 -3.99 6.50 -4.73
C THR A 167 -3.78 5.48 -3.62
N GLN A 168 -4.69 5.40 -2.64
CA GLN A 168 -4.62 4.47 -1.51
C GLN A 168 -3.38 4.67 -0.64
N TYR A 169 -3.04 5.93 -0.33
CA TYR A 169 -1.84 6.29 0.43
C TYR A 169 -1.72 5.53 1.75
N SER A 170 -2.78 5.46 2.58
CA SER A 170 -2.73 4.73 3.86
C SER A 170 -2.30 3.28 3.71
N THR A 171 -2.81 2.57 2.69
CA THR A 171 -2.39 1.19 2.44
C THR A 171 -0.95 1.11 1.93
N ARG A 172 -0.51 2.05 1.07
CA ARG A 172 0.85 2.04 0.52
C ARG A 172 1.91 2.35 1.58
N SER A 173 1.66 3.33 2.46
CA SER A 173 2.57 3.65 3.57
C SER A 173 2.57 2.58 4.66
N ALA A 174 1.43 1.99 4.99
CA ALA A 174 1.39 0.80 5.86
C ALA A 174 2.14 -0.39 5.25
N ASN A 175 2.08 -0.57 3.93
CA ASN A 175 2.91 -1.56 3.23
C ASN A 175 4.41 -1.26 3.34
N VAL A 176 4.83 0.01 3.26
CA VAL A 176 6.24 0.40 3.49
C VAL A 176 6.68 -0.01 4.90
N ALA A 177 5.87 0.30 5.92
CA ALA A 177 6.12 -0.09 7.30
C ALA A 177 6.26 -1.61 7.45
N ALA A 178 5.37 -2.38 6.81
CA ALA A 178 5.44 -3.85 6.75
C ALA A 178 6.70 -4.38 6.02
N CYS A 179 7.09 -3.76 4.90
CA CYS A 179 8.32 -4.11 4.18
C CYS A 179 9.57 -3.89 5.05
N VAL A 180 9.63 -2.78 5.77
CA VAL A 180 10.75 -2.48 6.68
C VAL A 180 10.73 -3.44 7.86
N ALA A 181 9.58 -3.70 8.47
CA ALA A 181 9.45 -4.71 9.52
C ALA A 181 9.94 -6.08 9.04
N ASN A 182 9.65 -6.46 7.80
CA ASN A 182 10.05 -7.76 7.26
C ASN A 182 11.56 -7.87 6.99
N PHE A 183 12.17 -6.84 6.38
CA PHE A 183 13.53 -6.93 5.84
C PHE A 183 14.60 -6.17 6.64
N ALA A 184 14.21 -5.17 7.42
CA ALA A 184 15.09 -4.32 8.22
C ALA A 184 14.39 -3.90 9.53
N PRO A 185 13.97 -4.85 10.38
CA PRO A 185 13.10 -4.58 11.52
C PRO A 185 13.67 -3.57 12.52
N ASP A 186 14.97 -3.56 12.76
CA ASP A 186 15.63 -2.60 13.66
C ASP A 186 15.66 -1.16 13.12
N SER A 187 15.35 -0.96 11.84
CA SER A 187 15.17 0.37 11.24
C SER A 187 13.72 0.86 11.27
N PHE A 188 12.78 0.02 11.72
CA PHE A 188 11.35 0.32 11.69
C PHE A 188 11.02 1.62 12.42
N TRP A 189 11.55 1.81 13.64
CA TRP A 189 11.22 2.99 14.44
C TRP A 189 11.61 4.30 13.75
N ALA A 190 12.81 4.36 13.16
CA ALA A 190 13.27 5.51 12.39
C ALA A 190 12.38 5.77 11.16
N VAL A 191 12.00 4.72 10.43
CA VAL A 191 11.12 4.84 9.26
C VAL A 191 9.69 5.24 9.67
N ASN A 192 9.16 4.74 10.77
CA ASN A 192 7.85 5.13 11.32
C ASN A 192 7.78 6.64 11.53
N LYS A 193 8.80 7.19 12.22
CA LYS A 193 8.95 8.64 12.43
C LYS A 193 9.04 9.39 11.11
N ALA A 194 9.84 8.89 10.15
CA ALA A 194 10.02 9.54 8.86
C ALA A 194 8.73 9.57 8.03
N LEU A 195 7.90 8.52 8.08
CA LEU A 195 6.59 8.47 7.44
C LEU A 195 5.64 9.53 8.01
N PHE A 196 5.63 9.75 9.33
CA PHE A 196 4.84 10.83 9.95
C PHE A 196 5.43 12.23 9.73
N ALA A 197 6.76 12.35 9.67
CA ALA A 197 7.44 13.61 9.35
C ALA A 197 7.10 14.08 7.94
N ASN A 198 6.95 13.15 7.00
CA ASN A 198 6.60 13.40 5.60
C ASN A 198 5.11 13.11 5.29
N GLN A 199 4.25 13.08 6.31
CA GLN A 199 2.83 12.80 6.12
C GLN A 199 2.20 13.84 5.18
N PRO A 200 1.55 13.40 4.09
CA PRO A 200 0.81 14.30 3.21
C PRO A 200 -0.51 14.74 3.86
N GLU A 201 -1.03 15.89 3.44
CA GLU A 201 -2.36 16.31 3.84
C GLU A 201 -3.44 15.32 3.36
N GLU A 202 -4.47 15.10 4.17
CA GLU A 202 -5.66 14.36 3.75
C GLU A 202 -6.27 14.97 2.48
N ARG A 203 -6.89 14.11 1.67
CA ARG A 203 -7.55 14.47 0.40
C ARG A 203 -6.60 14.95 -0.70
N THR A 204 -5.29 14.79 -0.52
CA THR A 204 -4.30 14.89 -1.59
C THR A 204 -3.99 13.52 -2.19
N ALA A 205 -3.17 13.47 -3.24
CA ALA A 205 -2.70 12.20 -3.81
C ALA A 205 -1.76 11.43 -2.86
N GLY A 206 -1.18 12.09 -1.85
CA GLY A 206 -0.09 11.53 -1.06
C GLY A 206 1.18 11.28 -1.87
N LEU A 207 2.18 10.68 -1.22
CA LEU A 207 3.46 10.37 -1.84
C LEU A 207 3.33 9.18 -2.81
N SER A 208 4.10 9.20 -3.90
CA SER A 208 4.34 8.07 -4.80
C SER A 208 5.21 6.99 -4.14
N ASP A 209 5.29 5.81 -4.76
CA ASP A 209 6.11 4.72 -4.22
C ASP A 209 7.62 5.05 -4.28
N ASP A 210 8.03 5.89 -5.23
CA ASP A 210 9.39 6.44 -5.32
C ASP A 210 9.67 7.40 -4.16
N GLU A 211 8.78 8.37 -3.92
CA GLU A 211 8.90 9.31 -2.78
C GLU A 211 8.85 8.57 -1.43
N LEU A 212 8.08 7.48 -1.32
CA LEU A 212 8.09 6.65 -0.12
C LEU A 212 9.43 5.93 0.11
N LEU A 213 10.12 5.50 -0.96
CA LEU A 213 11.47 4.94 -0.85
C LEU A 213 12.52 6.01 -0.50
N GLU A 214 12.32 7.25 -0.95
CA GLU A 214 13.13 8.39 -0.52
C GLU A 214 12.95 8.64 0.99
N VAL A 215 11.71 8.61 1.50
CA VAL A 215 11.44 8.71 2.95
C VAL A 215 12.15 7.61 3.76
N VAL A 216 12.18 6.36 3.25
CA VAL A 216 12.93 5.27 3.88
C VAL A 216 14.43 5.57 3.90
N SER A 217 14.97 6.11 2.80
CA SER A 217 16.38 6.49 2.70
C SER A 217 16.76 7.62 3.66
N ASP A 218 15.89 8.64 3.77
CA ASP A 218 16.07 9.79 4.66
C ASP A 218 15.99 9.40 6.14
N ALA A 219 15.31 8.29 6.46
CA ALA A 219 15.31 7.68 7.79
C ALA A 219 16.65 6.99 8.15
N GLY A 220 17.64 6.99 7.23
CA GLY A 220 18.95 6.37 7.42
C GLY A 220 19.01 4.91 6.99
N LEU A 221 17.95 4.36 6.40
CA LEU A 221 17.92 3.01 5.84
C LEU A 221 18.13 3.06 4.34
N THR A 222 19.30 2.64 3.84
CA THR A 222 19.48 2.43 2.40
C THR A 222 18.62 1.23 1.95
N PRO A 223 17.59 1.44 1.09
CA PRO A 223 16.73 0.34 0.64
C PRO A 223 17.54 -0.72 -0.11
N THR A 224 17.31 -1.98 0.22
CA THR A 224 17.83 -3.11 -0.55
C THR A 224 16.87 -3.42 -1.71
N ASP A 225 17.33 -4.17 -2.71
CA ASP A 225 16.46 -4.66 -3.80
C ASP A 225 15.18 -5.33 -3.28
N ALA A 226 15.27 -6.04 -2.14
CA ALA A 226 14.11 -6.68 -1.51
C ALA A 226 13.11 -5.67 -0.95
N ILE A 227 13.58 -4.60 -0.30
CA ILE A 227 12.72 -3.52 0.20
C ILE A 227 12.11 -2.75 -0.98
N GLU A 228 12.92 -2.39 -1.98
CA GLU A 228 12.44 -1.68 -3.16
C GLU A 228 11.34 -2.46 -3.90
N SER A 229 11.56 -3.75 -4.17
CA SER A 229 10.54 -4.61 -4.79
C SER A 229 9.31 -4.72 -3.90
N CYS A 230 9.50 -4.92 -2.58
CA CYS A 230 8.38 -5.04 -1.65
C CYS A 230 7.46 -3.81 -1.65
N VAL A 231 8.05 -2.61 -1.67
CA VAL A 231 7.32 -1.34 -1.72
C VAL A 231 6.61 -1.17 -3.06
N ARG A 232 7.32 -1.32 -4.18
CA ARG A 232 6.78 -1.11 -5.53
C ARG A 232 5.71 -2.13 -5.92
N ASP A 233 5.88 -3.37 -5.51
CA ASP A 233 4.91 -4.44 -5.77
C ASP A 233 3.76 -4.42 -4.77
N GLN A 234 3.83 -3.56 -3.74
CA GLN A 234 2.87 -3.46 -2.64
C GLN A 234 2.60 -4.85 -2.02
N THR A 235 3.69 -5.56 -1.71
CA THR A 235 3.68 -7.01 -1.39
C THR A 235 2.72 -7.36 -0.25
N PHE A 236 2.61 -6.50 0.77
CA PHE A 236 1.76 -6.70 1.94
C PHE A 236 0.42 -5.96 1.86
N LYS A 237 0.04 -5.40 0.71
CA LYS A 237 -1.23 -4.68 0.54
C LYS A 237 -2.46 -5.46 1.01
N THR A 238 -2.56 -6.73 0.64
CA THR A 238 -3.70 -7.58 1.06
C THR A 238 -3.69 -7.77 2.56
N TRP A 239 -2.52 -8.08 3.15
CA TRP A 239 -2.36 -8.21 4.60
C TRP A 239 -2.73 -6.92 5.33
N VAL A 240 -2.35 -5.74 4.84
CA VAL A 240 -2.74 -4.44 5.45
C VAL A 240 -4.26 -4.30 5.48
N GLY A 241 -4.95 -4.67 4.40
CA GLY A 241 -6.41 -4.66 4.35
C GLY A 241 -7.02 -5.59 5.40
N ASP A 242 -6.53 -6.82 5.50
CA ASP A 242 -7.04 -7.82 6.45
C ASP A 242 -6.72 -7.43 7.90
N ALA A 243 -5.52 -6.95 8.19
CA ALA A 243 -5.12 -6.44 9.51
C ALA A 243 -5.97 -5.23 9.92
N THR A 244 -6.29 -4.34 8.98
CA THR A 244 -7.22 -3.24 9.22
C THR A 244 -8.61 -3.75 9.60
N LEU A 245 -9.13 -4.76 8.90
CA LEU A 245 -10.44 -5.34 9.21
C LEU A 245 -10.44 -6.01 10.58
N ARG A 246 -9.40 -6.80 10.91
CA ARG A 246 -9.27 -7.45 12.23
C ARG A 246 -9.21 -6.43 13.37
N ALA A 247 -8.43 -5.36 13.20
CA ALA A 247 -8.36 -4.28 14.19
C ALA A 247 -9.73 -3.62 14.46
N LEU A 248 -10.61 -3.55 13.46
CA LEU A 248 -11.93 -2.92 13.57
C LEU A 248 -13.04 -3.87 14.03
N ASP A 249 -12.87 -5.19 13.91
CA ASP A 249 -13.92 -6.18 14.16
C ASP A 249 -14.18 -6.41 15.65
N GLY A 250 -13.15 -6.29 16.49
CA GLY A 250 -13.25 -6.66 17.90
C GLY A 250 -12.29 -5.93 18.82
N PRO A 251 -12.19 -6.40 20.08
CA PRO A 251 -11.19 -5.95 21.01
C PRO A 251 -9.78 -6.22 20.47
N VAL A 252 -8.86 -5.30 20.74
CA VAL A 252 -7.46 -5.50 20.38
C VAL A 252 -6.81 -6.54 21.29
N PRO A 253 -5.79 -7.27 20.82
CA PRO A 253 -5.00 -8.18 21.63
C PRO A 253 -4.67 -7.65 23.02
N ASN A 254 -4.85 -8.50 24.04
CA ASN A 254 -4.58 -8.18 25.45
C ASN A 254 -5.39 -7.00 26.03
N SER A 255 -6.54 -6.64 25.44
CA SER A 255 -7.37 -5.53 25.90
C SER A 255 -8.86 -5.73 25.53
N GLU A 256 -9.74 -5.06 26.27
CA GLU A 256 -11.16 -4.89 25.88
C GLU A 256 -11.38 -3.66 24.97
N ALA A 257 -10.30 -2.96 24.61
CA ALA A 257 -10.35 -1.74 23.81
C ALA A 257 -10.73 -2.01 22.36
N LEU A 258 -11.61 -1.18 21.80
CA LEU A 258 -12.02 -1.24 20.40
C LEU A 258 -11.31 -0.13 19.59
N VAL A 259 -10.79 -0.47 18.40
CA VAL A 259 -10.31 0.52 17.44
C VAL A 259 -11.50 1.16 16.74
N LYS A 260 -11.82 2.40 17.10
CA LYS A 260 -12.87 3.21 16.45
C LYS A 260 -12.33 4.36 15.61
N GLY A 261 -11.03 4.54 15.64
CA GLY A 261 -10.30 5.62 14.99
C GLY A 261 -8.82 5.52 15.34
N THR A 262 -8.02 6.38 14.71
CA THR A 262 -6.57 6.43 14.93
C THR A 262 -6.15 7.82 15.43
N PRO A 263 -5.15 7.93 16.32
CA PRO A 263 -4.49 6.81 16.97
C PRO A 263 -5.43 6.16 17.99
N THR A 264 -5.34 4.83 18.12
CA THR A 264 -5.85 4.13 19.31
C THR A 264 -4.62 3.64 20.06
N VAL A 265 -4.47 4.08 21.30
CA VAL A 265 -3.32 3.74 22.16
C VAL A 265 -3.83 2.93 23.34
N VAL A 266 -3.18 1.81 23.61
CA VAL A 266 -3.46 0.91 24.73
C VAL A 266 -2.19 0.72 25.52
N VAL A 267 -2.26 0.87 26.84
CA VAL A 267 -1.14 0.70 27.77
C VAL A 267 -1.54 -0.34 28.81
N ASP A 268 -0.80 -1.45 28.89
CA ASP A 268 -1.11 -2.61 29.73
C ASP A 268 -2.59 -3.03 29.66
N GLY A 269 -3.13 -3.11 28.45
CA GLY A 269 -4.52 -3.48 28.20
C GLY A 269 -5.56 -2.37 28.47
N LEU A 270 -5.15 -1.19 28.95
CA LEU A 270 -6.05 -0.04 29.16
C LEU A 270 -5.96 0.98 28.03
N LYS A 271 -7.10 1.37 27.47
CA LYS A 271 -7.16 2.37 26.40
C LYS A 271 -6.91 3.79 26.94
N TYR A 272 -6.01 4.52 26.28
CA TYR A 272 -5.83 5.95 26.50
C TYR A 272 -6.98 6.74 25.86
N GLU A 273 -7.66 7.55 26.66
CA GLU A 273 -8.78 8.42 26.23
C GLU A 273 -8.43 9.92 26.36
N GLY A 274 -7.16 10.24 26.64
CA GLY A 274 -6.69 11.62 26.79
C GLY A 274 -6.40 12.31 25.46
N ALA A 275 -5.94 13.55 25.53
CA ALA A 275 -5.60 14.36 24.36
C ALA A 275 -4.31 13.85 23.69
N VAL A 276 -4.27 13.89 22.35
CA VAL A 276 -3.11 13.42 21.57
C VAL A 276 -1.93 14.40 21.58
N ASP A 277 -2.18 15.65 21.94
CA ASP A 277 -1.24 16.77 22.00
C ASP A 277 -0.79 17.12 23.43
N ASP A 278 -1.06 16.24 24.40
CA ASP A 278 -0.69 16.42 25.81
C ASP A 278 0.27 15.30 26.26
N PRO A 279 1.59 15.51 26.20
CA PRO A 279 2.57 14.49 26.53
C PRO A 279 2.59 14.17 28.04
N ASP A 280 2.29 15.15 28.89
CA ASP A 280 2.21 14.98 30.34
C ASP A 280 1.00 14.09 30.70
N ALA A 281 -0.16 14.32 30.09
CA ALA A 281 -1.34 13.47 30.29
C ALA A 281 -1.08 12.02 29.85
N PHE A 282 -0.41 11.82 28.71
CA PHE A 282 -0.05 10.48 28.27
C PHE A 282 0.95 9.81 29.24
N ALA A 283 1.98 10.53 29.70
CA ALA A 283 2.94 10.00 30.67
C ALA A 283 2.27 9.62 32.01
N GLN A 284 1.33 10.44 32.51
CA GLN A 284 0.57 10.09 33.72
C GLN A 284 -0.31 8.85 33.51
N PHE A 285 -0.93 8.72 32.34
CA PHE A 285 -1.72 7.54 32.00
C PHE A 285 -0.87 6.27 31.98
N VAL A 286 0.34 6.32 31.39
CA VAL A 286 1.28 5.19 31.37
C VAL A 286 1.63 4.72 32.79
N ILE A 287 1.91 5.65 33.70
CA ILE A 287 2.20 5.32 35.11
C ILE A 287 0.96 4.74 35.82
N GLN A 288 -0.22 5.31 35.56
CA GLN A 288 -1.46 4.83 36.14
C GLN A 288 -1.79 3.40 35.68
N ALA A 289 -1.65 3.11 34.39
CA ALA A 289 -1.92 1.81 33.82
C ALA A 289 -1.02 0.75 34.46
N ALA A 290 0.29 0.99 34.53
CA ALA A 290 1.23 0.09 35.19
C ALA A 290 0.87 -0.21 36.66
N GLY A 291 0.39 0.80 37.40
CA GLY A 291 -0.04 0.63 38.78
C GLY A 291 -1.34 -0.18 38.96
N ALA A 292 -2.25 -0.10 37.98
CA ALA A 292 -3.49 -0.87 37.99
C ALA A 292 -3.22 -2.37 37.76
N THR A 293 -2.37 -2.70 36.79
CA THR A 293 -1.97 -4.08 36.47
C THR A 293 -1.30 -4.77 37.66
N PHE A 294 -0.41 -4.05 38.37
CA PHE A 294 0.24 -4.57 39.58
C PHE A 294 -0.77 -4.85 40.71
N SER A 295 -1.82 -4.03 40.82
CA SER A 295 -2.84 -4.18 41.87
C SER A 295 -3.75 -5.39 41.61
N GLU A 296 -4.03 -5.72 40.35
CA GLU A 296 -4.83 -6.90 39.98
C GLU A 296 -4.05 -8.21 40.14
N ASN A 297 -2.73 -8.21 39.88
CA ASN A 297 -1.87 -9.39 40.03
C ASN A 297 -1.38 -9.63 41.47
N SER A 298 -1.64 -8.73 42.41
CA SER A 298 -1.27 -8.92 43.82
C SER A 298 -2.26 -9.85 44.55
N THR A 299 -1.91 -11.13 44.69
CA THR A 299 -2.66 -12.09 45.54
C THR A 299 -2.82 -11.57 46.97
N ALA A 300 -4.02 -11.73 47.54
CA ALA A 300 -4.35 -11.33 48.91
C ALA A 300 -3.35 -11.90 49.93
N THR A 301 -2.90 -11.03 50.85
CA THR A 301 -2.05 -11.36 52.01
C THR A 301 -2.56 -12.63 52.72
N PRO A 302 -1.71 -13.65 52.99
CA PRO A 302 -2.13 -14.83 53.70
C PRO A 302 -2.70 -14.44 55.06
N THR A 303 -3.92 -14.91 55.36
CA THR A 303 -4.57 -14.67 56.64
C THR A 303 -3.66 -15.19 57.76
N PRO A 304 -3.32 -14.38 58.79
CA PRO A 304 -2.48 -14.85 59.87
C PRO A 304 -3.16 -16.02 60.57
N THR A 305 -2.48 -17.16 60.62
CA THR A 305 -2.93 -18.32 61.39
C THR A 305 -2.91 -17.94 62.87
N PRO A 306 -4.03 -18.05 63.61
CA PRO A 306 -4.04 -17.75 65.03
C PRO A 306 -3.12 -18.74 65.76
N ALA A 307 -2.19 -18.20 66.55
CA ALA A 307 -1.27 -18.98 67.37
C ALA A 307 -2.03 -19.75 68.47
N PRO A 308 -1.59 -20.97 68.83
CA PRO A 308 -2.25 -21.84 69.81
C PRO A 308 -2.18 -21.33 71.25
#